data_AF-A0A5C7T3R7-F1
#
_entry.id   AF-A0A5C7T3R7-F1
#
_cell.length_a   1.000
_cell.length_b   1.000
_cell.length_c   1.000
_cell.angle_alpha   90.00
_cell.angle_beta   90.00
_cell.angle_gamma   90.00
#
_symmetry.space_group_name_H-M   'P 1'
#
loop_
_entity.id
_entity.type
_entity.pdbx_description
1 polymer ?
#
loop_
_entity_poly.entity_id
_entity_poly.type
_entity_poly.pdbx_seq_one_letter_code
_entity_poly.pdbx_strand_id
1 'polypeptide(L)'
;MDLQSKFTDDALEKIVEEAAIYMCTCPGQVASEIRALRSLIRYQRECLHRGNQLQTVHQTIAASAAEAHALMETCLERVLEIEGWDTQTFKMPEGLRQVRDRLLDESL
;
A
#
# COMPACT_ATOMS: atom_id res chain seq x y z
N MET A 1 13.34 9.93 -12.37
CA MET A 1 12.35 10.49 -11.44
C MET A 1 12.18 9.46 -10.34
N ASP A 2 12.67 9.78 -9.15
CA ASP A 2 12.55 8.88 -8.00
C ASP A 2 11.08 8.72 -7.63
N LEU A 3 10.69 7.50 -7.25
CA LEU A 3 9.33 7.23 -6.80
C LEU A 3 9.18 7.85 -5.41
N GLN A 4 8.34 8.86 -5.28
CA GLN A 4 8.01 9.41 -3.97
C GLN A 4 7.24 8.35 -3.17
N SER A 5 7.61 8.13 -1.91
CA SER A 5 7.03 7.07 -1.08
C SER A 5 6.78 7.58 0.33
N LYS A 6 5.53 7.46 0.80
CA LYS A 6 5.13 7.76 2.18
C LYS A 6 5.55 6.66 3.16
N PHE A 7 5.51 5.40 2.72
CA PHE A 7 5.85 4.23 3.55
C PHE A 7 7.15 3.59 3.07
N THR A 8 8.00 3.10 3.97
CA THR A 8 9.14 2.27 3.56
C THR A 8 8.68 0.86 3.19
N ASP A 9 9.50 0.08 2.46
CA ASP A 9 9.17 -1.32 2.18
C ASP A 9 9.02 -2.12 3.51
N ASP A 10 9.88 -1.86 4.50
CA ASP A 10 9.81 -2.47 5.84
C ASP A 10 8.51 -2.10 6.58
N ALA A 11 8.04 -0.85 6.45
CA ALA A 11 6.78 -0.42 7.05
C ALA A 11 5.59 -1.17 6.44
N LEU A 12 5.58 -1.33 5.10
CA LEU A 12 4.53 -2.07 4.41
C LEU A 12 4.54 -3.55 4.80
N GLU A 13 5.71 -4.17 4.91
CA GLU A 13 5.84 -5.56 5.36
C GLU A 13 5.31 -5.74 6.79
N LYS A 14 5.69 -4.83 7.69
CA LYS A 14 5.19 -4.83 9.07
C LYS A 14 3.67 -4.70 9.15
N ILE A 15 3.07 -3.84 8.33
CA ILE A 15 1.61 -3.69 8.28
C ILE A 15 0.93 -4.99 7.81
N VAL A 16 1.50 -5.68 6.82
CA VAL A 16 0.99 -6.98 6.35
C VAL A 16 1.06 -8.04 7.45
N GLU A 17 2.18 -8.11 8.16
CA GLU A 17 2.38 -9.06 9.27
C GLU A 17 1.42 -8.81 10.43
N GLU A 18 1.32 -7.55 10.87
CA GLU A 18 0.39 -7.16 11.93
C GLU A 18 -1.05 -7.48 11.52
N ALA A 19 -1.48 -7.09 10.31
CA ALA A 19 -2.82 -7.35 9.78
C ALA A 19 -3.19 -8.85 9.82
N ALA A 20 -2.23 -9.74 9.53
CA ALA A 20 -2.43 -11.18 9.59
C ALA A 20 -2.69 -11.67 11.04
N ILE A 21 -2.01 -11.11 12.04
CA ILE A 21 -2.16 -11.48 13.46
C ILE A 21 -3.60 -11.22 13.95
N TYR A 22 -4.21 -10.11 13.54
CA TYR A 22 -5.53 -9.70 14.05
C TYR A 22 -6.69 -10.15 13.16
N MET A 23 -6.40 -10.87 12.06
CA MET A 23 -7.35 -11.27 11.02
C MET A 23 -8.13 -10.08 10.42
N CYS A 24 -7.48 -8.91 10.37
CA CYS A 24 -7.99 -7.73 9.67
C CYS A 24 -7.22 -7.61 8.35
N THR A 25 -7.80 -8.08 7.26
CA THR A 25 -7.08 -8.17 5.98
C THR A 25 -6.97 -6.85 5.24
N CYS A 26 -7.81 -5.86 5.55
CA CYS A 26 -7.96 -4.64 4.76
C CYS A 26 -6.67 -3.80 4.64
N PRO A 27 -6.02 -3.35 5.74
CA PRO A 27 -4.77 -2.60 5.63
C PRO A 27 -3.63 -3.43 5.02
N GLY A 28 -3.58 -4.74 5.33
CA GLY A 28 -2.60 -5.66 4.75
C GLY A 28 -2.75 -5.84 3.24
N GLN A 29 -3.99 -5.85 2.72
CA GLN A 29 -4.26 -5.90 1.28
C GLN A 29 -3.79 -4.62 0.60
N VAL A 30 -4.13 -3.45 1.14
CA VAL A 30 -3.67 -2.17 0.59
C VAL A 30 -2.13 -2.08 0.59
N ALA A 31 -1.48 -2.49 1.68
CA ALA A 31 -0.02 -2.54 1.76
C ALA A 31 0.61 -3.49 0.72
N SER A 32 -0.03 -4.65 0.48
CA SER A 32 0.41 -5.61 -0.53
C SER A 32 0.31 -5.05 -1.95
N GLU A 33 -0.76 -4.32 -2.27
CA GLU A 33 -0.92 -3.65 -3.57
C GLU A 33 0.13 -2.56 -3.80
N ILE A 34 0.47 -1.77 -2.77
CA ILE A 34 1.55 -0.78 -2.86
C ILE A 34 2.88 -1.46 -3.23
N ARG A 35 3.20 -2.60 -2.58
CA ARG A 35 4.42 -3.38 -2.89
C ARG A 35 4.38 -3.93 -4.32
N ALA A 36 3.24 -4.42 -4.78
CA ALA A 36 3.06 -4.91 -6.14
C ALA A 36 3.28 -3.79 -7.18
N LEU A 37 2.73 -2.59 -6.94
CA LEU A 37 2.93 -1.41 -7.78
C LEU A 37 4.40 -0.99 -7.85
N ARG A 38 5.12 -1.00 -6.72
CA ARG A 38 6.58 -0.76 -6.70
C ARG A 38 7.34 -1.76 -7.55
N SER A 39 6.98 -3.04 -7.46
CA SER A 39 7.58 -4.09 -8.29
C SER A 39 7.32 -3.85 -9.78
N LEU A 40 6.08 -3.52 -10.15
CA LEU A 40 5.70 -3.20 -11.52
C LEU A 40 6.51 -2.01 -12.06
N ILE A 41 6.60 -0.91 -11.30
CA ILE A 41 7.37 0.29 -11.69
C ILE A 41 8.85 -0.06 -11.92
N ARG A 42 9.48 -0.81 -11.01
CA ARG A 42 10.87 -1.27 -11.17
C ARG A 42 11.04 -2.11 -12.44
N TYR A 43 10.15 -3.07 -12.66
CA TYR A 43 10.18 -3.92 -13.85
C TYR A 43 10.10 -3.09 -15.15
N GLN A 44 9.16 -2.15 -15.24
CA GLN A 44 9.04 -1.29 -16.43
C GLN A 44 10.28 -0.43 -16.65
N ARG A 45 10.89 0.10 -15.57
CA ARG A 45 12.14 0.85 -15.65
C ARG A 45 13.29 -0.02 -16.14
N GLU A 46 13.42 -1.25 -15.66
CA GLU A 46 14.45 -2.17 -16.14
C GLU A 46 14.29 -2.49 -17.62
N CYS A 47 13.05 -2.68 -18.11
CA CYS A 47 12.79 -2.85 -19.53
C CYS A 47 13.23 -1.64 -20.38
N LEU A 48 13.02 -0.41 -19.87
CA LEU A 48 13.47 0.82 -20.53
C LEU A 48 15.00 0.90 -20.62
N HIS A 49 15.71 0.53 -19.55
CA HIS A 49 17.19 0.52 -19.54
C HIS A 49 17.79 -0.51 -20.50
N ARG A 50 17.08 -1.61 -20.76
CA ARG A 50 17.52 -2.66 -21.69
C ARG A 50 17.27 -2.33 -23.18
N GLY A 51 16.72 -1.15 -23.50
CA GLY A 51 16.57 -0.68 -24.87
C GLY A 51 15.44 -1.34 -25.66
N ASN A 52 14.33 -1.71 -25.02
CA ASN A 52 13.20 -2.36 -25.69
C ASN A 52 12.53 -1.44 -26.75
N GLN A 53 12.03 -2.04 -27.83
CA GLN A 53 11.52 -1.34 -29.04
C GLN A 53 10.22 -0.56 -28.83
N LEU A 54 9.50 -0.75 -27.72
CA LEU A 54 8.26 -0.02 -27.41
C LEU A 54 8.37 0.77 -26.10
N GLN A 55 9.31 1.72 -26.05
CA GLN A 55 9.54 2.55 -24.87
C GLN A 55 8.26 3.23 -24.36
N THR A 56 7.39 3.69 -25.27
CA THR A 56 6.12 4.34 -24.92
C THR A 56 5.21 3.43 -24.08
N VAL A 57 5.17 2.12 -24.34
CA VAL A 57 4.36 1.17 -23.54
C VAL A 57 4.86 1.14 -22.10
N HIS A 58 6.17 0.97 -21.92
CA HIS A 58 6.77 0.90 -20.60
C HIS A 58 6.67 2.22 -19.84
N GLN A 59 6.81 3.36 -20.54
CA GLN A 59 6.62 4.69 -19.96
C GLN A 59 5.18 4.89 -19.49
N THR A 60 4.19 4.53 -20.32
CA THR A 60 2.77 4.62 -19.96
C THR A 60 2.45 3.77 -18.73
N ILE A 61 2.88 2.51 -18.71
CA ILE A 61 2.62 1.62 -17.56
C ILE A 61 3.31 2.16 -16.30
N ALA A 62 4.58 2.58 -16.40
CA ALA A 62 5.32 3.11 -15.26
C ALA A 62 4.68 4.39 -14.69
N ALA A 63 4.16 5.27 -15.57
CA ALA A 63 3.48 6.49 -15.16
C ALA A 63 2.15 6.19 -14.45
N SER A 64 1.28 5.38 -15.06
CA SER A 64 0.00 5.01 -14.44
C SER A 64 0.18 4.23 -13.14
N ALA A 65 1.19 3.35 -13.07
CA ALA A 65 1.51 2.63 -11.84
C ALA A 65 2.01 3.56 -10.72
N ALA A 66 2.74 4.63 -11.07
CA ALA A 66 3.18 5.64 -10.09
C ALA A 66 2.00 6.47 -9.56
N GLU A 67 1.04 6.83 -10.42
CA GLU A 67 -0.19 7.51 -9.99
C GLU A 67 -1.03 6.62 -9.05
N ALA A 68 -1.23 5.35 -9.42
CA ALA A 68 -1.90 4.37 -8.58
C ALA A 68 -1.17 4.14 -7.25
N HIS A 69 0.16 4.12 -7.27
CA HIS A 69 1.00 3.97 -6.07
C HIS A 69 0.75 5.11 -5.08
N ALA A 70 0.76 6.36 -5.54
CA ALA A 70 0.49 7.53 -4.69
C ALA A 70 -0.94 7.54 -4.13
N LEU A 71 -1.93 7.11 -4.94
CA LEU A 71 -3.31 6.96 -4.49
C LEU A 71 -3.43 5.91 -3.38
N MET A 72 -2.82 4.74 -3.58
CA MET A 72 -2.86 3.64 -2.61
C MET A 72 -2.11 3.97 -1.32
N GLU A 73 -1.01 4.72 -1.37
CA GLU A 73 -0.36 5.22 -0.15
C GLU A 73 -1.28 6.15 0.64
N THR A 74 -2.02 7.02 -0.03
CA THR A 74 -3.00 7.90 0.63
C THR A 74 -4.18 7.10 1.20
N CYS A 75 -4.62 6.05 0.49
CA CYS A 75 -5.62 5.11 0.98
C CYS A 75 -5.14 4.40 2.25
N LEU A 76 -3.91 3.88 2.27
CA LEU A 76 -3.35 3.18 3.43
C LEU A 76 -3.25 4.10 4.64
N GLU A 77 -2.71 5.30 4.47
CA GLU A 77 -2.65 6.32 5.53
C GLU A 77 -4.04 6.55 6.15
N ARG A 78 -5.07 6.72 5.31
CA ARG A 78 -6.43 6.92 5.77
C ARG A 78 -7.03 5.70 6.49
N VAL A 79 -6.75 4.48 6.00
CA VAL A 79 -7.20 3.24 6.66
C VAL A 79 -6.58 3.10 8.05
N LEU A 80 -5.26 3.35 8.15
CA LEU A 80 -4.54 3.30 9.43
C LEU A 80 -5.10 4.32 10.42
N GLU A 81 -5.45 5.54 9.96
CA GLU A 81 -6.13 6.55 10.79
C GLU A 81 -7.50 6.10 11.28
N ILE A 82 -8.35 5.58 10.38
CA ILE A 82 -9.71 5.13 10.71
C ILE A 82 -9.67 4.01 11.75
N GLU A 83 -8.76 3.06 11.56
CA GLU A 83 -8.59 1.92 12.45
C GLU A 83 -7.80 2.25 13.73
N GLY A 84 -7.24 3.46 13.84
CA GLY A 84 -6.52 3.92 15.03
C GLY A 84 -5.16 3.26 15.24
N TRP A 85 -4.45 2.92 14.17
CA TRP A 85 -3.10 2.35 14.23
C TRP A 85 -2.09 3.38 14.75
N ASP A 86 -1.08 2.91 15.48
CA ASP A 86 0.09 3.72 15.81
C ASP A 86 0.93 3.94 14.53
N THR A 87 1.05 5.19 14.08
CA THR A 87 1.74 5.54 12.83
C THR A 87 3.26 5.51 12.93
N GLN A 88 3.83 5.39 14.13
CA GLN A 88 5.27 5.23 14.34
C GLN A 88 5.65 3.75 14.41
N THR A 89 4.85 2.97 15.12
CA THR A 89 5.15 1.55 15.34
C THR A 89 4.39 0.60 14.42
N PHE A 90 3.42 1.10 13.64
CA PHE A 90 2.48 0.31 12.82
C PHE A 90 1.79 -0.80 13.60
N LYS A 91 1.57 -0.60 14.90
CA LYS A 91 0.82 -1.52 15.74
C LYS A 91 -0.66 -1.17 15.72
N MET A 92 -1.50 -2.20 15.67
CA MET A 92 -2.93 -2.05 15.84
C MET A 92 -3.30 -1.74 17.29
N PRO A 93 -4.41 -1.02 17.52
CA PRO A 93 -4.96 -0.85 18.86
C PRO A 93 -5.49 -2.19 19.40
N GLU A 94 -5.35 -2.39 20.70
CA GLU A 94 -6.00 -3.51 21.39
C GLU A 94 -7.52 -3.44 21.18
N GLY A 95 -8.14 -4.59 20.89
CA GLY A 95 -9.58 -4.66 20.66
C GLY A 95 -10.04 -4.19 19.28
N LEU A 96 -9.17 -4.12 18.27
CA LEU A 96 -9.55 -3.69 16.91
C LEU A 96 -10.76 -4.41 16.31
N ARG A 97 -11.00 -5.70 16.64
CA ARG A 97 -12.24 -6.38 16.22
C ARG A 97 -13.50 -5.64 16.71
N GLN A 98 -13.48 -5.14 17.95
CA GLN A 98 -14.59 -4.39 18.52
C GLN A 98 -14.74 -3.02 17.85
N VAL A 99 -13.62 -2.39 17.44
CA VAL A 99 -13.64 -1.15 16.65
C VAL A 99 -14.27 -1.40 15.28
N ARG A 100 -13.83 -2.45 14.57
CA ARG A 100 -14.41 -2.87 13.28
C ARG A 100 -15.90 -3.16 13.41
N ASP A 101 -16.29 -3.98 14.39
CA ASP A 101 -17.69 -4.38 14.57
C ASP A 101 -18.56 -3.15 14.86
N ARG A 102 -18.09 -2.22 15.70
CA ARG A 102 -18.76 -0.93 15.93
C ARG A 102 -18.90 -0.08 14.67
N LEU A 103 -17.84 0.03 13.86
CA LEU A 103 -17.88 0.80 12.60
C LEU A 103 -18.86 0.19 11.59
N LEU A 104 -18.95 -1.14 11.53
CA LEU A 104 -19.94 -1.83 10.70
C LEU A 104 -21.36 -1.59 11.20
N ASP A 105 -21.58 -1.62 12.52
CA ASP A 105 -22.89 -1.36 13.14
C ASP A 105 -23.35 0.10 12.94
N GLU A 106 -22.43 1.08 12.93
CA GLU A 106 -22.73 2.51 12.68
C GLU A 106 -23.00 2.83 11.19
N SER A 107 -22.75 1.88 10.29
CA SER A 107 -22.92 2.03 8.83
C SER A 107 -24.26 1.50 8.31
N LEU A 108 -25.16 1.03 9.20
CA LEU A 108 -26.50 0.49 8.93
C LEU A 108 -27.60 1.48 9.35
#